data_AF-A0A8C9WWH4-F1
#
_entry.id   AF-A0A8C9WWH4-F1
#
_cell.length_a   1.000
_cell.length_b   1.000
_cell.length_c   1.000
_cell.angle_alpha   90.00
_cell.angle_beta   90.00
_cell.angle_gamma   90.00
#
_symmetry.space_group_name_H-M   'P 1'
#
loop_
_entity.id
_entity.type
_entity.pdbx_description
1 polymer ?
#
loop_
_entity_poly.entity_id
_entity_poly.type
_entity_poly.pdbx_seq_one_letter_code
_entity_poly.pdbx_strand_id
1 'polypeptide(L)'
;MAYQAGSPEEPSALVHNISSNIQKLTLLTSELQRAVSLLGTEQDSSQLQQTLQQKQQQGNQLAKETDRLIKAFSALPVGPDQRQRKIQKERLVNDFSTALNSFQKTQRQAANQEREFVARVRASSRVSGGHPDDSFGNVPNFLGDSQVQAQTEAITEEDLRLIQERESSIRQLESDITDINDIFKDLGMMVHEQGDMIDSIEANVENADVNVQSATQQLARAADYQRSSRKKICILMILLAVVAVIIGLIIWGAVKK
;
A
#
# COMPACT_ATOMS: atom_id res chain seq x y z
N MET A 1 36.56 -11.15 -19.99
CA MET A 1 35.34 -10.43 -19.56
C MET A 1 34.30 -11.49 -19.26
N ALA A 2 34.13 -11.84 -17.99
CA ALA A 2 33.17 -12.86 -17.58
C ALA A 2 31.80 -12.20 -17.42
N TYR A 3 30.82 -12.70 -18.17
CA TYR A 3 29.42 -12.30 -18.05
C TYR A 3 28.91 -12.75 -16.68
N GLN A 4 28.61 -11.79 -15.82
CA GLN A 4 27.90 -12.03 -14.58
C GLN A 4 26.42 -12.15 -14.92
N ALA A 5 25.99 -13.37 -15.26
CA ALA A 5 24.58 -13.71 -15.30
C ALA A 5 24.02 -13.49 -13.89
N GLY A 6 23.16 -12.48 -13.73
CA GLY A 6 22.39 -12.32 -12.51
C GLY A 6 21.68 -13.63 -12.23
N SER A 7 21.85 -14.16 -11.01
CA SER A 7 21.09 -15.32 -10.56
C SER A 7 19.61 -15.05 -10.83
N PRO A 8 18.85 -15.98 -11.43
CA PRO A 8 17.41 -15.80 -11.54
C PRO A 8 16.88 -15.53 -10.13
N GLU A 9 16.19 -14.39 -9.95
CA GLU A 9 15.60 -14.06 -8.66
C GLU A 9 14.74 -15.24 -8.23
N GLU A 10 14.98 -15.78 -7.04
CA GLU A 10 14.23 -16.94 -6.57
C GLU A 10 12.73 -16.58 -6.56
N PRO A 11 11.84 -17.48 -7.03
CA PRO A 11 10.40 -17.20 -7.09
C PRO A 11 9.82 -16.77 -5.73
N SER A 12 10.37 -17.29 -4.63
CA SER A 12 10.06 -16.89 -3.25
C SER A 12 10.40 -15.43 -2.95
N ALA A 13 11.56 -14.95 -3.42
CA ALA A 13 12.00 -13.57 -3.25
C ALA A 13 11.10 -12.60 -4.02
N LEU A 14 10.73 -12.96 -5.26
CA LEU A 14 9.78 -12.18 -6.06
C LEU A 14 8.43 -12.05 -5.35
N VAL A 15 7.84 -13.16 -4.89
CA VAL A 15 6.58 -13.15 -4.14
C VAL A 15 6.69 -12.26 -2.89
N HIS A 16 7.77 -12.40 -2.12
CA HIS A 16 7.99 -11.59 -0.92
C HIS A 16 8.08 -10.10 -1.24
N ASN A 17 8.85 -9.71 -2.26
CA ASN A 17 9.03 -8.32 -2.65
C ASN A 17 7.73 -7.71 -3.17
N ILE A 18 6.98 -8.44 -4.00
CA ILE A 18 5.67 -8.00 -4.50
C ILE A 18 4.71 -7.77 -3.32
N SER A 19 4.57 -8.76 -2.41
CA SER A 19 3.70 -8.61 -1.23
C SER A 19 4.14 -7.44 -0.34
N SER A 20 5.45 -7.25 -0.13
CA SER A 20 5.98 -6.12 0.65
C SER A 20 5.62 -4.78 -0.01
N ASN A 21 5.76 -4.67 -1.33
CA ASN A 21 5.44 -3.44 -2.04
C ASN A 21 3.94 -3.14 -2.03
N ILE A 22 3.08 -4.16 -2.16
CA ILE A 22 1.61 -4.01 -2.02
C ILE A 22 1.24 -3.48 -0.62
N GLN A 23 1.85 -4.02 0.43
CA GLN A 23 1.61 -3.56 1.81
C GLN A 23 2.07 -2.10 1.99
N LYS A 24 3.27 -1.75 1.52
CA LYS A 24 3.79 -0.38 1.56
C LYS A 24 2.88 0.59 0.80
N LEU A 25 2.43 0.20 -0.40
CA LEU A 25 1.51 1.02 -1.21
C LEU A 25 0.18 1.24 -0.49
N THR A 26 -0.35 0.23 0.18
CA THR A 26 -1.59 0.32 0.97
C THR A 26 -1.43 1.28 2.16
N LEU A 27 -0.34 1.16 2.92
CA LEU A 27 -0.03 2.06 4.03
C LEU A 27 0.12 3.51 3.54
N LEU A 28 0.93 3.71 2.50
CA LEU A 28 1.14 5.01 1.88
C LEU A 28 -0.17 5.63 1.39
N THR A 29 -1.06 4.83 0.79
CA THR A 29 -2.37 5.29 0.33
C THR A 29 -3.22 5.81 1.49
N SER A 30 -3.24 5.11 2.63
CA SER A 30 -3.97 5.56 3.81
C SER A 30 -3.41 6.85 4.39
N GLU A 31 -2.09 7.02 4.40
CA GLU A 31 -1.44 8.27 4.81
C GLU A 31 -1.74 9.41 3.84
N LEU A 32 -1.72 9.15 2.54
CA LEU A 32 -2.00 10.11 1.50
C LEU A 32 -3.47 10.56 1.53
N GLN A 33 -4.42 9.65 1.82
CA GLN A 33 -5.82 10.00 2.05
C GLN A 33 -5.99 11.00 3.20
N ARG A 34 -5.28 10.80 4.31
CA ARG A 34 -5.28 11.74 5.44
C ARG A 34 -4.70 13.09 5.02
N ALA A 35 -3.55 13.10 4.35
CA ALA A 35 -2.93 14.34 3.88
C ALA A 35 -3.84 15.10 2.89
N VAL A 36 -4.46 14.39 1.95
CA VAL A 36 -5.43 14.96 0.99
C VAL A 36 -6.65 15.51 1.71
N SER A 37 -7.15 14.88 2.78
CA SER A 37 -8.28 15.43 3.53
C SER A 37 -8.01 16.77 4.21
N LEU A 38 -6.73 17.14 4.38
CA LEU A 38 -6.30 18.40 4.98
C LEU A 38 -6.04 19.50 3.94
N LEU A 39 -5.95 19.16 2.65
CA LEU A 39 -5.78 20.14 1.57
C LEU A 39 -6.99 21.09 1.52
N GLY A 40 -6.73 22.38 1.35
CA GLY A 40 -7.77 23.41 1.33
C GLY A 40 -8.40 23.75 2.69
N THR A 41 -7.86 23.22 3.80
CA THR A 41 -8.17 23.66 5.17
C THR A 41 -7.15 24.69 5.64
N GLU A 42 -7.37 25.31 6.80
CA GLU A 42 -6.40 26.19 7.49
C GLU A 42 -5.03 25.53 7.75
N GLN A 43 -4.94 24.20 7.65
CA GLN A 43 -3.70 23.43 7.84
C GLN A 43 -2.91 23.19 6.54
N ASP A 44 -3.38 23.70 5.40
CA ASP A 44 -2.72 23.57 4.10
C ASP A 44 -1.43 24.42 4.07
N SER A 45 -0.33 23.80 4.51
CA SER A 45 1.00 24.39 4.56
C SER A 45 1.88 23.88 3.41
N SER A 46 2.92 24.66 3.06
CA SER A 46 3.93 24.25 2.08
C SER A 46 4.60 22.92 2.45
N GLN A 47 4.78 22.65 3.75
CA GLN A 47 5.32 21.37 4.24
C GLN A 47 4.39 20.18 3.99
N LEU A 48 3.07 20.37 4.15
CA LEU A 48 2.08 19.34 3.85
C LEU A 48 2.09 19.01 2.35
N GLN A 49 2.18 20.03 1.50
CA GLN A 49 2.23 19.88 0.05
C GLN A 49 3.49 19.11 -0.42
N GLN A 50 4.67 19.46 0.11
CA GLN A 50 5.90 18.71 -0.16
C GLN A 50 5.79 17.25 0.28
N THR A 51 5.22 17.01 1.46
CA THR A 51 4.99 15.65 1.97
C THR A 51 4.05 14.86 1.07
N LEU A 52 2.99 15.51 0.57
CA LEU A 52 2.01 14.91 -0.32
C LEU A 52 2.64 14.55 -1.68
N GLN A 53 3.41 15.46 -2.27
CA GLN A 53 4.14 15.22 -3.52
C GLN A 53 5.15 14.07 -3.37
N GLN A 54 5.92 14.05 -2.27
CA GLN A 54 6.88 12.98 -1.99
C GLN A 54 6.18 11.62 -1.88
N LYS A 55 5.05 11.55 -1.16
CA LYS A 55 4.27 10.31 -1.01
C LYS A 55 3.67 9.87 -2.34
N GLN A 56 3.16 10.78 -3.16
CA GLN A 56 2.67 10.48 -4.51
C GLN A 56 3.77 9.84 -5.36
N GLN A 57 4.96 10.46 -5.42
CA GLN A 57 6.10 9.92 -6.18
C GLN A 57 6.52 8.54 -5.69
N GLN A 58 6.63 8.35 -4.37
CA GLN A 58 6.94 7.06 -3.77
C GLN A 58 5.89 5.99 -4.11
N GLY A 59 4.60 6.34 -4.07
CA GLY A 59 3.51 5.45 -4.45
C GLY A 59 3.57 5.03 -5.92
N ASN A 60 3.86 5.96 -6.84
CA ASN A 60 4.05 5.64 -8.26
C ASN A 60 5.26 4.74 -8.50
N GLN A 61 6.36 4.97 -7.78
CA GLN A 61 7.55 4.14 -7.89
C GLN A 61 7.29 2.72 -7.41
N LEU A 62 6.60 2.56 -6.27
CA LEU A 62 6.14 1.25 -5.78
C LEU A 62 5.22 0.55 -6.77
N ALA A 63 4.28 1.28 -7.38
CA ALA A 63 3.37 0.72 -8.38
C ALA A 63 4.15 0.18 -9.61
N LYS A 64 5.06 0.99 -10.17
CA LYS A 64 5.89 0.59 -11.33
C LYS A 64 6.83 -0.58 -11.00
N GLU A 65 7.42 -0.58 -9.81
CA GLU A 65 8.28 -1.68 -9.36
C GLU A 65 7.48 -2.97 -9.18
N THR A 66 6.31 -2.90 -8.55
CA THR A 66 5.43 -4.04 -8.36
C THR A 66 4.96 -4.64 -9.68
N ASP A 67 4.58 -3.80 -10.65
CA ASP A 67 4.24 -4.23 -12.01
C ASP A 67 5.40 -5.00 -12.67
N ARG A 68 6.62 -4.45 -12.61
CA ARG A 68 7.83 -5.13 -13.14
C ARG A 68 8.08 -6.47 -12.48
N LEU A 69 7.96 -6.56 -11.16
CA LEU A 69 8.16 -7.81 -10.41
C LEU A 69 7.08 -8.84 -10.73
N ILE A 70 5.82 -8.44 -10.89
CA ILE A 70 4.73 -9.33 -11.30
C ILE A 70 4.95 -9.86 -12.72
N LYS A 71 5.43 -9.02 -13.65
CA LYS A 71 5.82 -9.45 -15.00
C LYS A 71 6.99 -10.43 -14.97
N ALA A 72 8.02 -10.15 -14.15
CA ALA A 72 9.15 -11.05 -13.96
C ALA A 72 8.70 -12.41 -13.40
N PHE A 73 7.83 -12.40 -12.39
CA PHE A 73 7.25 -13.62 -11.81
C PHE A 73 6.42 -14.40 -12.84
N SER A 74 5.67 -13.70 -13.70
CA SER A 74 4.86 -14.30 -14.76
C SER A 74 5.71 -14.90 -15.89
N ALA A 75 6.91 -14.39 -16.12
CA ALA A 75 7.84 -14.87 -17.14
C ALA A 75 8.72 -16.06 -16.68
N LEU A 76 8.58 -16.49 -15.42
CA LEU A 76 9.36 -17.62 -14.89
C LEU A 76 9.06 -18.93 -15.65
N PRO A 77 10.08 -19.78 -15.89
CA PRO A 77 9.89 -21.05 -16.60
C PRO A 77 8.86 -21.97 -15.93
N VAL A 78 8.17 -22.75 -16.75
CA VAL A 78 7.26 -23.79 -16.28
C VAL A 78 8.05 -24.96 -15.70
N GLY A 79 8.16 -25.00 -14.37
CA GLY A 79 8.65 -26.13 -13.58
C GLY A 79 7.53 -26.93 -12.87
N PRO A 80 7.88 -27.94 -12.07
CA PRO A 80 6.94 -28.87 -11.43
C PRO A 80 5.85 -28.19 -10.58
N ASP A 81 6.17 -27.06 -9.93
CA ASP A 81 5.22 -26.33 -9.07
C ASP A 81 4.30 -25.34 -9.83
N GLN A 82 3.98 -25.61 -11.10
CA GLN A 82 3.21 -24.68 -11.96
C GLN A 82 1.86 -24.28 -11.36
N ARG A 83 1.13 -25.25 -10.77
CA ARG A 83 -0.17 -25.00 -10.12
C ARG A 83 -0.04 -24.02 -8.96
N GLN A 84 0.97 -24.20 -8.11
CA GLN A 84 1.20 -23.32 -6.96
C GLN A 84 1.62 -21.91 -7.41
N ARG A 85 2.47 -21.81 -8.43
CA ARG A 85 2.85 -20.51 -9.02
C ARG A 85 1.67 -19.78 -9.65
N LYS A 86 0.75 -20.49 -10.31
CA LYS A 86 -0.49 -19.90 -10.84
C LYS A 86 -1.35 -19.29 -9.73
N ILE A 87 -1.61 -20.03 -8.66
CA ILE A 87 -2.39 -19.56 -7.51
C ILE A 87 -1.72 -18.33 -6.85
N GLN A 88 -0.39 -18.34 -6.71
CA GLN A 88 0.35 -17.20 -6.18
C GLN A 88 0.25 -15.98 -7.10
N LYS A 89 0.38 -16.16 -8.42
CA LYS A 89 0.21 -15.09 -9.41
C LYS A 89 -1.17 -14.45 -9.28
N GLU A 90 -2.23 -15.25 -9.28
CA GLU A 90 -3.61 -14.78 -9.19
C GLU A 90 -3.84 -13.92 -7.95
N ARG A 91 -3.38 -14.40 -6.78
CA ARG A 91 -3.48 -13.63 -5.53
C ARG A 91 -2.72 -12.31 -5.60
N LEU A 92 -1.46 -12.33 -6.03
CA LEU A 92 -0.63 -11.13 -6.11
C LEU A 92 -1.22 -10.09 -7.07
N VAL A 93 -1.75 -10.53 -8.21
CA VAL A 93 -2.41 -9.64 -9.18
C VAL A 93 -3.69 -9.03 -8.59
N ASN A 94 -4.52 -9.83 -7.89
CA ASN A 94 -5.74 -9.33 -7.25
C ASN A 94 -5.46 -8.36 -6.11
N ASP A 95 -4.49 -8.68 -5.24
CA ASP A 95 -4.08 -7.83 -4.12
C ASP A 95 -3.49 -6.52 -4.63
N PHE A 96 -2.63 -6.60 -5.66
CA PHE A 96 -2.05 -5.41 -6.27
C PHE A 96 -3.10 -4.55 -6.97
N SER A 97 -4.02 -5.14 -7.72
CA SER A 97 -5.13 -4.42 -8.36
C SER A 97 -5.97 -3.65 -7.33
N THR A 98 -6.27 -4.28 -6.19
CA THR A 98 -7.03 -3.65 -5.10
C THR A 98 -6.28 -2.46 -4.49
N ALA A 99 -4.99 -2.64 -4.18
CA ALA A 99 -4.15 -1.58 -3.63
C ALA A 99 -3.97 -0.42 -4.63
N LEU A 100 -3.71 -0.74 -5.91
CA LEU A 100 -3.53 0.24 -6.98
C LEU A 100 -4.81 1.02 -7.27
N ASN A 101 -5.98 0.39 -7.22
CA ASN A 101 -7.28 1.05 -7.39
C ASN A 101 -7.52 2.08 -6.28
N SER A 102 -7.21 1.70 -5.03
CA SER A 102 -7.33 2.60 -3.88
C SER A 102 -6.38 3.79 -4.02
N PHE A 103 -5.13 3.55 -4.42
CA PHE A 103 -4.14 4.59 -4.66
C PHE A 103 -4.57 5.56 -5.78
N GLN A 104 -5.03 5.03 -6.92
CA GLN A 104 -5.51 5.83 -8.05
C GLN A 104 -6.70 6.72 -7.66
N LYS A 105 -7.67 6.17 -6.90
CA LYS A 105 -8.81 6.94 -6.39
C LYS A 105 -8.33 8.12 -5.55
N THR A 106 -7.35 7.90 -4.68
CA THR A 106 -6.79 8.97 -3.84
C THR A 106 -6.00 10.00 -4.66
N GLN A 107 -5.24 9.61 -5.67
CA GLN A 107 -4.61 10.56 -6.59
C GLN A 107 -5.64 11.43 -7.33
N ARG A 108 -6.73 10.84 -7.81
CA ARG A 108 -7.84 11.60 -8.44
C ARG A 108 -8.48 12.58 -7.47
N GLN A 109 -8.69 12.17 -6.22
CA GLN A 109 -9.20 13.05 -5.17
C GLN A 109 -8.24 14.23 -4.91
N ALA A 110 -6.94 13.97 -4.82
CA ALA A 110 -5.92 15.03 -4.67
C ALA A 110 -5.98 16.03 -5.84
N ALA A 111 -6.01 15.54 -7.07
CA ALA A 111 -6.07 16.38 -8.27
C ALA A 111 -7.35 17.23 -8.30
N ASN A 112 -8.48 16.66 -7.89
CA ASN A 112 -9.75 17.40 -7.83
C ASN A 112 -9.70 18.51 -6.78
N GLN A 113 -9.16 18.26 -5.60
CA GLN A 113 -9.05 19.29 -4.57
C GLN A 113 -8.10 20.43 -4.98
N GLU A 114 -6.97 20.12 -5.61
CA GLU A 114 -6.07 21.14 -6.13
C GLU A 114 -6.75 21.97 -7.24
N ARG A 115 -7.51 21.33 -8.15
CA ARG A 115 -8.30 22.05 -9.16
C ARG A 115 -9.34 22.97 -8.54
N GLU A 116 -10.06 22.49 -7.52
CA GLU A 116 -11.05 23.30 -6.80
C GLU A 116 -10.39 24.49 -6.09
N PHE A 117 -9.23 24.29 -5.47
CA PHE A 117 -8.46 25.38 -4.86
C PHE A 117 -8.10 26.46 -5.90
N VAL A 118 -7.49 26.04 -7.01
CA VAL A 118 -7.12 26.96 -8.10
C VAL A 118 -8.34 27.69 -8.67
N ALA A 119 -9.47 26.99 -8.84
CA ALA A 119 -10.71 27.59 -9.31
C ALA A 119 -11.25 28.65 -8.34
N ARG A 120 -11.19 28.39 -7.02
CA ARG A 120 -11.62 29.35 -5.99
C ARG A 120 -10.77 30.61 -5.99
N VAL A 121 -9.43 30.50 -6.03
CA VAL A 121 -8.52 31.66 -6.07
C VAL A 121 -8.76 32.50 -7.33
N ARG A 122 -8.99 31.86 -8.48
CA ARG A 122 -9.34 32.54 -9.74
C ARG A 122 -10.74 33.17 -9.73
N ALA A 123 -11.71 32.57 -9.04
CA ALA A 123 -13.05 33.11 -8.94
C ALA A 123 -13.10 34.32 -7.99
N SER A 124 -12.42 34.24 -6.85
CA SER A 124 -12.31 35.34 -5.88
C SER A 124 -11.75 36.61 -6.53
N SER A 125 -10.83 36.44 -7.48
CA SER A 125 -10.24 37.56 -8.22
C SER A 125 -11.08 38.06 -9.40
N ARG A 126 -11.87 37.19 -10.04
CA ARG A 126 -12.77 37.59 -11.14
C ARG A 126 -14.07 38.22 -10.68
N VAL A 127 -14.61 37.82 -9.52
CA VAL A 127 -15.83 38.41 -8.94
C VAL A 127 -15.66 39.89 -8.58
N SER A 128 -14.42 40.39 -8.50
CA SER A 128 -14.12 41.82 -8.32
C SER A 128 -13.95 42.61 -9.65
N GLY A 129 -14.03 41.94 -10.81
CA GLY A 129 -13.72 42.54 -12.13
C GLY A 129 -14.85 42.47 -13.18
N GLY A 130 -16.09 42.27 -12.76
CA GLY A 130 -17.23 42.12 -13.67
C GLY A 130 -17.89 43.43 -14.12
N HIS A 131 -17.34 44.11 -15.11
CA HIS A 131 -18.14 44.91 -16.04
C HIS A 131 -17.91 44.35 -17.46
N PRO A 132 -18.93 43.78 -18.12
CA PRO A 132 -18.84 43.50 -19.54
C PRO A 132 -19.08 44.82 -20.28
N ASP A 133 -18.01 45.53 -20.61
CA ASP A 133 -18.11 46.64 -21.57
C ASP A 133 -18.05 46.04 -22.98
N ASP A 134 -19.23 45.79 -23.54
CA ASP A 134 -19.44 45.67 -24.97
C ASP A 134 -20.89 46.12 -25.26
N SER A 135 -21.08 47.42 -25.53
CA SER A 135 -21.73 47.91 -26.76
C SER A 135 -22.38 49.31 -26.59
N PHE A 136 -21.83 50.25 -27.34
CA PHE A 136 -22.31 51.58 -27.73
C PHE A 136 -23.83 51.86 -27.59
N GLY A 137 -24.18 52.78 -26.68
CA GLY A 137 -25.52 53.36 -26.58
C GLY A 137 -25.54 54.62 -25.70
N ASN A 138 -25.57 55.78 -26.35
CA ASN A 138 -25.54 57.13 -25.78
C ASN A 138 -26.65 57.40 -24.73
N VAL A 139 -26.30 57.62 -23.45
CA VAL A 139 -27.18 58.24 -22.44
C VAL A 139 -26.36 59.17 -21.51
N PRO A 140 -26.74 60.46 -21.31
CA PRO A 140 -25.97 61.36 -20.48
C PRO A 140 -26.33 61.26 -18.98
N ASN A 141 -25.29 61.05 -18.18
CA ASN A 141 -25.03 61.57 -16.83
C ASN A 141 -26.24 61.82 -15.89
N PHE A 142 -26.41 60.93 -14.90
CA PHE A 142 -27.05 61.27 -13.62
C PHE A 142 -26.11 60.95 -12.46
N LEU A 143 -25.84 61.98 -11.68
CA LEU A 143 -25.04 61.99 -10.45
C LEU A 143 -25.59 61.00 -9.42
N GLY A 144 -24.70 60.27 -8.74
CA GLY A 144 -25.06 59.31 -7.70
C GLY A 144 -23.84 58.89 -6.89
N ASP A 145 -23.48 59.79 -5.98
CA ASP A 145 -22.78 59.57 -4.71
C ASP A 145 -22.52 58.10 -4.32
N SER A 146 -21.24 57.68 -4.33
CA SER A 146 -20.68 56.63 -3.49
C SER A 146 -19.21 56.45 -3.85
N GLN A 147 -18.37 57.23 -3.19
CA GLN A 147 -16.94 56.97 -3.05
C GLN A 147 -16.75 55.69 -2.21
N VAL A 148 -17.12 54.53 -2.76
CA VAL A 148 -16.63 53.25 -2.24
C VAL A 148 -15.25 53.10 -2.86
N GLN A 149 -14.26 53.39 -2.02
CA GLN A 149 -12.86 53.04 -2.24
C GLN A 149 -12.79 51.50 -2.28
N ALA A 150 -13.25 50.91 -3.38
CA ALA A 150 -13.11 49.50 -3.68
C ALA A 150 -11.63 49.28 -3.95
N GLN A 151 -10.91 48.95 -2.88
CA GLN A 151 -9.56 48.44 -2.92
C GLN A 151 -9.58 47.28 -3.90
N THR A 152 -9.08 47.54 -5.10
CA THR A 152 -9.06 46.60 -6.21
C THR A 152 -8.05 45.53 -5.82
N GLU A 153 -8.48 44.48 -5.13
CA GLU A 153 -7.66 43.29 -4.88
C GLU A 153 -7.52 42.55 -6.22
N ALA A 154 -6.68 43.11 -7.10
CA ALA A 154 -6.14 42.39 -8.23
C ALA A 154 -5.38 41.16 -7.71
N ILE A 155 -5.40 40.06 -8.47
CA ILE A 155 -4.59 38.86 -8.17
C ILE A 155 -3.17 39.33 -7.86
N THR A 156 -2.69 39.04 -6.65
CA THR A 156 -1.33 39.42 -6.27
C THR A 156 -0.32 38.57 -7.05
N GLU A 157 0.91 39.05 -7.19
CA GLU A 157 1.98 38.24 -7.81
C GLU A 157 2.20 36.92 -7.03
N GLU A 158 1.95 36.94 -5.72
CA GLU A 158 1.99 35.77 -4.84
C GLU A 158 0.89 34.75 -5.17
N ASP A 159 -0.35 35.20 -5.38
CA ASP A 159 -1.47 34.34 -5.80
C ASP A 159 -1.21 33.69 -7.17
N LEU A 160 -0.62 34.42 -8.12
CA LEU A 160 -0.25 33.87 -9.42
C LEU A 160 0.79 32.76 -9.30
N ARG A 161 1.81 32.95 -8.44
CA ARG A 161 2.84 31.94 -8.19
C ARG A 161 2.24 30.69 -7.54
N LEU A 162 1.36 30.87 -6.55
CA LEU A 162 0.67 29.75 -5.89
C LEU A 162 -0.20 28.97 -6.88
N ILE A 163 -0.95 29.66 -7.74
CA ILE A 163 -1.74 29.03 -8.81
C ILE A 163 -0.84 28.21 -9.74
N GLN A 164 0.30 28.76 -10.17
CA GLN A 164 1.24 28.06 -11.06
C GLN A 164 1.81 26.80 -10.41
N GLU A 165 2.18 26.86 -9.13
CA GLU A 165 2.67 25.71 -8.37
C GLU A 165 1.62 24.59 -8.31
N ARG A 166 0.37 24.95 -7.98
CA ARG A 166 -0.74 23.99 -7.94
C ARG A 166 -1.05 23.39 -9.32
N GLU A 167 -1.02 24.18 -10.39
CA GLU A 167 -1.21 23.65 -11.74
C GLU A 167 -0.09 22.69 -12.16
N SER A 168 1.15 22.93 -11.73
CA SER A 168 2.24 21.98 -11.94
C SER A 168 1.99 20.66 -11.21
N SER A 169 1.52 20.72 -9.96
CA SER A 169 1.15 19.53 -9.16
C SER A 169 0.03 18.72 -9.84
N ILE A 170 -1.02 19.40 -10.31
CA ILE A 170 -2.13 18.77 -11.04
C ILE A 170 -1.64 18.03 -12.29
N ARG A 171 -0.76 18.66 -13.09
CA ARG A 171 -0.19 18.01 -14.28
C ARG A 171 0.63 16.77 -13.94
N GLN A 172 1.40 16.82 -12.85
CA GLN A 172 2.14 15.65 -12.38
C GLN A 172 1.18 14.53 -11.99
N LEU A 173 0.13 14.84 -11.24
CA LEU A 173 -0.92 13.88 -10.86
C LEU A 173 -1.61 13.25 -12.08
N GLU A 174 -1.90 14.02 -13.12
CA GLU A 174 -2.49 13.51 -14.36
C GLU A 174 -1.54 12.54 -15.09
N SER A 175 -0.25 12.87 -15.15
CA SER A 175 0.79 11.97 -15.69
C SER A 175 0.86 10.67 -14.90
N ASP A 176 0.90 10.78 -13.57
CA ASP A 176 0.97 9.64 -12.66
C ASP A 176 -0.26 8.72 -12.80
N ILE A 177 -1.46 9.30 -12.91
CA ILE A 177 -2.70 8.54 -13.15
C ILE A 177 -2.65 7.82 -14.50
N THR A 178 -2.00 8.41 -15.50
CA THR A 178 -1.82 7.80 -16.82
C THR A 178 -0.92 6.58 -16.73
N ASP A 179 0.21 6.69 -16.02
CA ASP A 179 1.10 5.56 -15.75
C ASP A 179 0.37 4.41 -15.04
N ILE A 180 -0.48 4.74 -14.05
CA ILE A 180 -1.30 3.73 -13.35
C ILE A 180 -2.30 3.05 -14.29
N ASN A 181 -2.92 3.80 -15.22
CA ASN A 181 -3.82 3.19 -16.21
C ASN A 181 -3.10 2.20 -17.12
N ASP A 182 -1.83 2.45 -17.46
CA ASP A 182 -1.05 1.51 -18.24
C ASP A 182 -0.74 0.23 -17.45
N ILE A 183 -0.43 0.35 -16.15
CA ILE A 183 -0.31 -0.81 -15.25
C ILE A 183 -1.63 -1.59 -15.19
N PHE A 184 -2.79 -0.91 -15.14
CA PHE A 184 -4.09 -1.60 -15.16
C PHE A 184 -4.33 -2.38 -16.45
N LYS A 185 -3.87 -1.89 -17.60
CA LYS A 185 -3.95 -2.65 -18.87
C LYS A 185 -3.08 -3.90 -18.78
N ASP A 186 -1.88 -3.79 -18.22
CA ASP A 186 -0.97 -4.92 -18.02
C ASP A 186 -1.58 -5.98 -17.09
N LEU A 187 -2.16 -5.56 -15.96
CA LEU A 187 -2.90 -6.45 -15.06
C LEU A 187 -4.12 -7.07 -15.75
N GLY A 188 -4.85 -6.29 -16.54
CA GLY A 188 -5.99 -6.74 -17.31
C GLY A 188 -5.62 -7.85 -18.29
N MET A 189 -4.49 -7.73 -19.00
CA MET A 189 -3.97 -8.79 -19.86
C MET A 189 -3.62 -10.05 -19.06
N MET A 190 -2.95 -9.88 -17.91
CA MET A 190 -2.60 -11.01 -17.03
C MET A 190 -3.81 -11.74 -16.45
N VAL A 191 -4.95 -11.06 -16.28
CA VAL A 191 -6.22 -11.65 -15.84
C VAL A 191 -7.02 -12.24 -17.01
N HIS A 192 -7.04 -11.59 -18.18
CA HIS A 192 -7.78 -12.04 -19.36
C HIS A 192 -7.21 -13.32 -19.99
N GLU A 193 -5.88 -13.54 -19.90
CA GLU A 193 -5.25 -14.82 -20.25
C GLU A 193 -5.67 -15.99 -19.35
N GLN A 194 -6.41 -15.74 -18.26
CA GLN A 194 -6.83 -16.73 -17.26
C GLN A 194 -8.35 -16.95 -17.26
N GLY A 195 -8.99 -16.92 -18.44
CA GLY A 195 -10.42 -17.19 -18.61
C GLY A 195 -10.96 -18.30 -17.69
N ASP A 196 -12.01 -17.97 -16.96
CA ASP A 196 -12.69 -18.73 -15.89
C ASP A 196 -11.93 -18.93 -14.57
N MET A 197 -11.95 -17.91 -13.69
CA MET A 197 -12.29 -18.08 -12.25
C MET A 197 -12.34 -16.73 -11.52
N ILE A 198 -13.45 -16.02 -11.67
CA ILE A 198 -13.96 -15.15 -10.60
C ILE A 198 -14.93 -16.03 -9.80
N ASP A 199 -14.42 -17.05 -9.08
CA ASP A 199 -15.25 -17.86 -8.15
C ASP A 199 -14.46 -18.78 -7.19
N SER A 200 -13.15 -18.57 -7.00
CA SER A 200 -12.32 -19.42 -6.10
C SER A 200 -11.66 -18.68 -4.95
N ILE A 201 -12.09 -17.44 -4.67
CA ILE A 201 -11.67 -16.72 -3.45
C ILE A 201 -12.38 -17.30 -2.21
N GLU A 202 -13.53 -17.97 -2.37
CA GLU A 202 -14.25 -18.58 -1.24
C GLU A 202 -13.61 -19.90 -0.75
N ALA A 203 -12.95 -20.67 -1.64
CA ALA A 203 -12.35 -21.96 -1.28
C ALA A 203 -11.00 -21.85 -0.53
N ASN A 204 -10.36 -20.67 -0.50
CA ASN A 204 -9.01 -20.54 0.04
C ASN A 204 -8.89 -19.74 1.35
N VAL A 205 -9.95 -19.05 1.76
CA VAL A 205 -10.11 -18.55 3.14
C VAL A 205 -10.37 -19.74 4.08
N GLU A 206 -11.13 -20.75 3.64
CA GLU A 206 -11.42 -21.95 4.43
C GLU A 206 -10.16 -22.79 4.72
N ASN A 207 -9.19 -22.83 3.80
CA ASN A 207 -7.91 -23.54 4.04
C ASN A 207 -6.94 -22.79 4.97
N ALA A 208 -7.04 -21.47 5.10
CA ALA A 208 -6.22 -20.70 6.04
C ALA A 208 -6.71 -20.89 7.48
N ASP A 209 -8.02 -20.97 7.69
CA ASP A 209 -8.61 -21.22 9.01
C ASP A 209 -8.36 -22.67 9.48
N VAL A 210 -8.48 -23.65 8.58
CA VAL A 210 -8.17 -25.07 8.87
C VAL A 210 -6.69 -25.28 9.25
N ASN A 211 -5.76 -24.52 8.67
CA ASN A 211 -4.34 -24.61 9.00
C ASN A 211 -4.00 -23.96 10.36
N VAL A 212 -4.65 -22.85 10.73
CA VAL A 212 -4.50 -22.24 12.06
C VAL A 212 -5.14 -23.12 13.15
N GLN A 213 -6.30 -23.70 12.88
CA GLN A 213 -6.97 -24.63 13.81
C GLN A 213 -6.14 -25.93 14.01
N SER A 214 -5.55 -26.46 12.94
CA SER A 214 -4.66 -27.62 13.03
C SER A 214 -3.34 -27.29 13.74
N ALA A 215 -2.75 -26.12 13.49
CA ALA A 215 -1.53 -25.66 14.17
C ALA A 215 -1.77 -25.43 15.68
N THR A 216 -2.90 -24.82 16.05
CA THR A 216 -3.29 -24.64 17.47
C THR A 216 -3.55 -25.98 18.16
N GLN A 217 -4.16 -26.96 17.47
CA GLN A 217 -4.37 -28.30 18.01
C GLN A 217 -3.05 -29.09 18.18
N GLN A 218 -2.10 -28.93 17.26
CA GLN A 218 -0.76 -29.53 17.38
C GLN A 218 0.04 -28.89 18.53
N LEU A 219 -0.04 -27.55 18.70
CA LEU A 219 0.57 -26.85 19.84
C LEU A 219 -0.03 -27.29 21.18
N ALA A 220 -1.36 -27.46 21.26
CA ALA A 220 -2.02 -27.96 22.46
C ALA A 220 -1.58 -29.40 22.80
N ARG A 221 -1.54 -30.30 21.81
CA ARG A 221 -1.03 -31.67 22.01
C ARG A 221 0.44 -31.70 22.42
N ALA A 222 1.27 -30.81 21.87
CA ALA A 222 2.68 -30.70 22.25
C ALA A 222 2.84 -30.24 23.71
N ALA A 223 2.02 -29.29 24.17
CA ALA A 223 2.00 -28.84 25.56
C ALA A 223 1.59 -29.97 26.53
N ASP A 224 0.56 -30.75 26.19
CA ASP A 224 0.12 -31.91 26.99
C ASP A 224 1.16 -33.04 27.02
N TYR A 225 1.84 -33.30 25.90
CA TYR A 225 2.97 -34.22 25.85
C TYR A 225 4.13 -33.75 26.74
N GLN A 226 4.44 -32.45 26.73
CA GLN A 226 5.49 -31.90 27.58
C GLN A 226 5.11 -32.01 29.07
N ARG A 227 3.84 -31.79 29.43
CA ARG A 227 3.35 -31.90 30.81
C ARG A 227 3.38 -33.34 31.33
N SER A 228 2.98 -34.30 30.51
CA SER A 228 2.99 -35.73 30.89
C SER A 228 4.41 -36.32 30.92
N SER A 229 5.32 -35.86 30.06
CA SER A 229 6.71 -36.31 30.02
C SER A 229 7.49 -35.92 31.28
N ARG A 230 7.22 -34.76 31.89
CA ARG A 230 7.84 -34.35 33.16
C ARG A 230 7.54 -35.33 34.30
N LYS A 231 6.31 -35.85 34.38
CA LYS A 231 5.92 -36.87 35.38
C LYS A 231 6.67 -38.18 35.15
N LYS A 232 6.78 -38.63 33.90
CA LYS A 232 7.52 -39.84 33.53
C LYS A 232 9.02 -39.73 33.81
N ILE A 233 9.61 -38.57 33.54
CA ILE A 233 11.03 -38.29 33.85
C ILE A 233 11.27 -38.32 35.37
N CYS A 234 10.40 -37.72 36.19
CA CYS A 234 10.52 -37.81 37.65
C CYS A 234 10.45 -39.26 38.16
N ILE A 235 9.51 -40.08 37.63
CA ILE A 235 9.39 -41.48 38.03
C ILE A 235 10.66 -42.27 37.65
N LEU A 236 11.21 -42.04 36.46
CA LEU A 236 12.44 -42.68 36.00
C LEU A 236 13.65 -42.28 36.87
N MET A 237 13.76 -41.01 37.26
CA MET A 237 14.81 -40.53 38.17
C MET A 237 14.72 -41.19 39.56
N ILE A 238 13.50 -41.36 40.11
CA ILE A 238 13.31 -42.04 41.39
C ILE A 238 13.72 -43.51 41.31
N LEU A 239 13.35 -44.22 40.23
CA LEU A 239 13.75 -45.61 40.02
C LEU A 239 15.28 -45.76 39.94
N LEU A 240 15.96 -44.90 39.18
CA LEU A 240 17.43 -44.92 39.10
C LEU A 240 18.09 -44.66 40.46
N ALA A 241 17.55 -43.74 41.26
CA ALA A 241 18.06 -43.48 42.60
C ALA A 241 17.92 -44.71 43.51
N VAL A 242 16.78 -45.41 43.47
CA VAL A 242 16.57 -46.64 44.25
C VAL A 242 17.56 -47.73 43.84
N VAL A 243 17.76 -47.94 42.53
CA VAL A 243 18.73 -48.91 42.02
C VAL A 243 20.14 -48.57 42.49
N ALA A 244 20.54 -47.29 42.41
CA ALA A 244 21.85 -46.84 42.89
C ALA A 244 22.06 -47.10 44.38
N VAL A 245 21.03 -46.89 45.21
CA VAL A 245 21.07 -47.19 46.65
C VAL A 245 21.24 -48.69 46.91
N ILE A 246 20.48 -49.54 46.20
CA ILE A 246 20.59 -51.00 46.34
C ILE A 246 22.01 -51.47 45.97
N ILE A 247 22.55 -50.98 44.85
CA ILE A 247 23.92 -51.31 44.44
C ILE A 247 24.93 -50.83 45.50
N GLY A 248 24.78 -49.62 46.02
CA GLY A 248 25.63 -49.08 47.08
C GLY A 248 25.60 -49.94 48.36
N LEU A 249 24.43 -50.43 48.76
CA LEU A 249 24.28 -51.30 49.93
C LEU A 249 24.93 -52.68 49.71
N ILE A 250 24.80 -53.26 48.51
CA ILE A 250 25.46 -54.53 48.17
C ILE A 250 26.98 -54.37 48.23
N ILE A 251 27.51 -53.30 47.63
CA ILE A 251 28.96 -53.02 47.65
C ILE A 251 29.43 -52.81 49.09
N TRP A 252 28.73 -51.99 49.88
CA TRP A 252 29.08 -51.75 51.28
C TRP A 252 29.05 -53.03 52.12
N GLY A 253 28.03 -53.87 51.94
CA GLY A 253 27.92 -55.16 52.62
C GLY A 253 29.01 -56.16 52.20
N ALA A 254 29.46 -56.11 50.95
CA ALA A 254 30.56 -56.93 50.45
C ALA A 254 31.93 -56.46 50.95
N VAL A 255 32.12 -55.15 51.15
CA VAL A 255 33.38 -54.56 51.65
C VAL A 255 33.51 -54.70 53.17
N LYS A 256 32.38 -54.76 53.90
CA LYS A 256 32.36 -54.89 55.36
C LYS A 256 32.40 -56.35 55.85
N LYS A 257 32.30 -57.33 54.94
CA LYS A 257 32.52 -58.75 55.19
C LYS A 257 34.00 -59.10 55.03
#